data_AF-A0A3D3LF10-F1
#
_entry.id   AF-A0A3D3LF10-F1
#
_cell.length_a   1.000
_cell.length_b   1.000
_cell.length_c   1.000
_cell.angle_alpha   90.00
_cell.angle_beta   90.00
_cell.angle_gamma   90.00
#
_symmetry.space_group_name_H-M   'P 1'
#
loop_
_entity.id
_entity.type
_entity.pdbx_description
1 polymer ?
#
loop_
_entity_poly.entity_id
_entity_poly.type
_entity_poly.pdbx_seq_one_letter_code
_entity_poly.pdbx_strand_id
1 'polypeptide(L)' 'MSFPPNTLGIHDLGGNAAEWCEDAFDETRTTFPARGGAWSTSNSGYAETSFRLPHPADARRLSNGFRIVLEQANERPSHE' A
#
# COMPACT_ATOMS: atom_id res chain seq x y z
N MET A 1 5.53 -9.04 -18.69
CA MET A 1 6.55 -7.96 -18.64
C MET A 1 6.12 -6.99 -17.56
N SER A 2 7.02 -6.58 -16.67
CA SER A 2 6.78 -5.58 -15.61
C SER A 2 7.56 -4.30 -15.94
N PHE A 3 7.12 -3.17 -15.42
CA PHE A 3 7.77 -1.87 -15.63
C PHE A 3 9.06 -1.77 -14.79
N PRO A 4 10.00 -0.88 -15.16
CA PRO A 4 11.18 -0.62 -14.34
C PRO A 4 10.83 -0.20 -12.91
N PRO A 5 11.72 -0.45 -11.92
CA PRO A 5 11.50 0.02 -10.57
C PRO A 5 11.65 1.54 -10.48
N ASN A 6 11.12 2.11 -9.40
CA ASN A 6 11.47 3.48 -9.01
C ASN A 6 12.94 3.58 -8.53
N THR A 7 13.38 4.78 -8.15
CA THR A 7 14.75 5.04 -7.67
C THR A 7 15.13 4.27 -6.39
N LEU A 8 14.15 3.71 -5.68
CA LEU A 8 14.35 2.86 -4.49
C LEU A 8 14.40 1.36 -4.82
N GLY A 9 14.34 0.99 -6.11
CA GLY A 9 14.31 -0.41 -6.53
C GLY A 9 12.93 -1.06 -6.39
N ILE A 10 11.87 -0.27 -6.20
CA ILE A 10 10.53 -0.77 -5.92
C ILE A 10 9.68 -0.78 -7.19
N HIS A 11 9.10 -1.94 -7.50
CA HIS A 11 8.20 -2.14 -8.64
C HIS A 11 6.72 -1.97 -8.27
N ASP A 12 5.93 -1.68 -9.31
CA ASP A 12 4.47 -1.80 -9.34
C ASP A 12 3.73 -1.07 -8.20
N LEU A 13 4.29 0.06 -7.72
CA LEU A 13 3.59 0.95 -6.79
C LEU A 13 2.42 1.72 -7.44
N GLY A 14 2.38 1.77 -8.77
CA GLY A 14 1.31 2.38 -9.56
C GLY A 14 0.74 1.37 -10.56
N GLY A 15 -0.51 0.96 -10.36
CA GLY A 15 -1.16 -0.08 -11.14
C GLY A 15 -0.86 -1.48 -10.62
N ASN A 16 -1.02 -2.49 -11.50
CA ASN A 16 -0.99 -3.92 -11.16
C ASN A 16 -2.06 -4.31 -10.11
N ALA A 17 -1.83 -4.06 -8.83
CA ALA A 17 -2.78 -4.33 -7.75
C ALA A 17 -2.83 -3.16 -6.77
N ALA A 18 -4.04 -2.86 -6.28
CA ALA A 18 -4.17 -1.90 -5.20
C ALA A 18 -3.71 -2.56 -3.90
N GLU A 19 -2.80 -1.93 -3.18
CA GLU A 19 -2.11 -2.56 -2.06
C GLU A 19 -2.65 -2.08 -0.72
N TRP A 20 -3.05 -3.02 0.14
CA TRP A 20 -3.46 -2.74 1.52
C TRP A 20 -2.35 -2.08 2.34
N CYS A 21 -2.72 -1.13 3.19
CA CYS A 21 -1.86 -0.58 4.24
C CYS A 21 -2.49 -0.81 5.62
N GLU A 22 -1.65 -0.96 6.64
CA GLU A 22 -2.05 -1.29 8.02
C GLU A 22 -2.69 -0.10 8.77
N ASP A 23 -2.35 1.13 8.38
CA ASP A 23 -2.86 2.34 9.02
C ASP A 23 -4.32 2.58 8.64
N ALA A 24 -5.24 2.31 9.56
CA ALA A 24 -6.66 2.62 9.39
C ALA A 24 -6.91 4.13 9.31
N PHE A 25 -8.06 4.51 8.75
CA PHE A 25 -8.46 5.92 8.69
C PHE A 25 -8.85 6.50 10.06
N ASP A 26 -9.23 5.65 11.00
CA ASP A 26 -9.65 6.03 12.35
C ASP A 26 -9.42 4.90 13.36
N GLU A 27 -9.66 5.19 14.63
CA GLU A 27 -9.49 4.26 15.76
C GLU A 27 -10.46 3.08 15.74
N THR A 28 -11.57 3.16 15.00
CA THR A 28 -12.53 2.05 14.88
C THR A 28 -11.94 0.90 14.06
N ARG A 29 -10.91 1.18 13.26
CA ARG A 29 -10.21 0.19 12.41
C ARG A 29 -11.17 -0.62 11.52
N THR A 30 -12.25 0.00 11.09
CA THR A 30 -13.23 -0.63 10.18
C THR A 30 -12.89 -0.42 8.72
N THR A 31 -12.13 0.62 8.41
CA THR A 31 -11.75 1.01 7.05
C THR A 31 -10.24 1.24 6.96
N PHE A 32 -9.61 0.60 5.98
CA PHE A 32 -8.19 0.72 5.71
C PHE A 32 -7.96 1.25 4.28
N PRO A 33 -6.85 1.96 4.04
CA PRO A 33 -6.52 2.43 2.71
C PRO A 33 -5.89 1.31 1.87
N ALA A 34 -6.34 1.20 0.63
CA ALA A 34 -5.59 0.58 -0.46
C ALA A 34 -4.97 1.66 -1.35
N ARG A 35 -3.73 1.46 -1.80
CA ARG A 35 -2.95 2.48 -2.53
C ARG A 35 -2.42 1.95 -3.86
N GLY A 36 -2.01 2.86 -4.74
CA GLY A 36 -1.34 2.54 -6.01
C GLY A 36 -2.27 2.26 -7.19
N GLY A 37 -3.56 2.02 -6.97
CA GLY A 37 -4.48 1.64 -8.04
C GLY A 37 -4.22 0.22 -8.54
N ALA A 38 -4.98 -0.24 -9.54
CA ALA A 38 -4.89 -1.63 -10.00
C ALA A 38 -5.04 -1.76 -11.51
N TRP A 39 -4.82 -2.95 -12.05
CA TRP A 39 -5.02 -3.24 -13.48
C TRP A 39 -6.42 -2.88 -14.00
N SER A 40 -7.43 -2.88 -13.12
CA SER A 40 -8.82 -2.55 -13.45
C SER A 40 -9.17 -1.07 -13.30
N THR A 41 -8.23 -0.20 -12.92
CA THR A 41 -8.47 1.24 -12.74
C THR A 41 -8.06 2.02 -13.99
N SER A 42 -8.92 2.92 -14.47
CA SER A 42 -8.67 3.73 -15.68
C SER A 42 -8.42 5.22 -15.42
N ASN A 43 -8.73 5.72 -14.22
CA ASN A 43 -8.44 7.10 -13.82
C ASN A 43 -7.02 7.16 -13.23
N SER A 44 -6.17 8.03 -13.78
CA SER A 44 -4.79 8.20 -13.34
C SER A 44 -4.68 8.64 -11.88
N GLY A 45 -5.70 9.30 -11.33
CA GLY A 45 -5.75 9.72 -9.92
C GLY A 45 -5.60 8.57 -8.91
N TYR A 46 -5.94 7.32 -9.30
CA TYR A 46 -5.74 6.15 -8.43
C TYR A 46 -4.26 5.77 -8.26
N ALA A 47 -3.42 6.14 -9.23
CA ALA A 47 -1.97 5.87 -9.21
C ALA A 47 -1.17 6.97 -8.50
N GLU A 48 -1.82 8.07 -8.07
CA GLU A 48 -1.17 9.12 -7.32
C GLU A 48 -0.70 8.60 -5.96
N THR A 49 0.55 8.90 -5.60
CA THR A 49 1.17 8.44 -4.34
C THR A 49 0.50 9.01 -3.10
N SER A 50 -0.32 10.05 -3.23
CA SER A 50 -1.13 10.65 -2.16
C SER A 50 -2.50 9.99 -2.03
N PHE A 51 -3.00 9.32 -3.07
CA PHE A 51 -4.33 8.73 -3.07
C PHE A 51 -4.44 7.55 -2.10
N ARG A 52 -5.62 7.41 -1.50
CA ARG A 52 -5.96 6.38 -0.50
C ARG A 52 -7.39 5.93 -0.76
N LEU A 53 -7.57 4.73 -1.29
CA LEU A 53 -8.89 4.16 -1.55
C LEU A 53 -9.41 3.49 -0.29
N PRO A 54 -10.52 3.95 0.31
CA PRO A 54 -11.08 3.29 1.48
C PRO A 54 -11.66 1.92 1.14
N HIS A 55 -11.30 0.93 1.95
CA HIS A 55 -11.90 -0.40 1.92
C HIS A 55 -12.26 -0.88 3.32
N PRO A 56 -13.42 -1.55 3.48
CA PRO A 56 -13.75 -2.28 4.71
C PRO A 56 -12.68 -3.31 5.05
N ALA A 57 -12.43 -3.55 6.34
CA ALA A 57 -11.39 -4.45 6.83
C ALA A 57 -11.44 -5.89 6.27
N ASP A 58 -12.64 -6.37 5.91
CA ASP A 58 -12.89 -7.71 5.39
C ASP A 58 -13.01 -7.76 3.85
N ALA A 59 -12.81 -6.63 3.17
CA ALA A 59 -13.01 -6.56 1.73
C ALA A 59 -12.04 -7.49 0.99
N ARG A 60 -12.58 -8.23 0.02
CA ARG A 60 -11.80 -9.09 -0.88
C ARG A 60 -12.08 -8.70 -2.31
N ARG A 61 -11.04 -8.30 -3.03
CA ARG A 61 -11.13 -7.89 -4.44
C ARG A 61 -10.05 -8.60 -5.24
N LEU A 62 -10.40 -9.02 -6.44
CA LEU A 62 -9.47 -9.67 -7.38
C LEU A 62 -8.32 -8.75 -7.83
N SER A 63 -8.50 -7.44 -7.64
CA SER A 63 -7.55 -6.40 -7.99
C SER A 63 -6.73 -5.88 -6.80
N ASN A 64 -6.92 -6.44 -5.60
CA ASN A 64 -6.16 -6.03 -4.42
C ASN A 64 -5.04 -7.03 -4.10
N GLY A 65 -3.92 -6.49 -3.65
CA GLY A 65 -2.77 -7.23 -3.14
C GLY A 65 -2.22 -6.55 -1.89
N PHE A 66 -0.99 -6.88 -1.55
CA PHE A 66 -0.24 -6.24 -0.48
C PHE A 66 1.25 -6.50 -0.68
N ARG A 67 2.08 -5.69 -0.02
CA ARG A 67 3.50 -5.95 0.17
C ARG A 67 3.79 -6.02 1.66
N ILE A 68 4.84 -6.75 2.02
CA ILE A 68 5.28 -6.87 3.41
C ILE A 68 6.46 -5.90 3.60
N VAL A 69 6.46 -5.23 4.75
CA VAL A 69 7.59 -4.43 5.22
C VAL A 69 8.11 -5.08 6.49
N LEU A 70 9.43 -5.24 6.58
CA LEU A 70 10.10 -5.68 7.79
C LEU A 70 10.73 -4.47 8.48
N GLU A 71 10.26 -4.15 9.69
CA GLU A 71 10.94 -3.19 10.55
C GLU A 71 12.12 -3.87 11.25
N GLN A 72 13.32 -3.28 11.14
CA GLN A 72 14.48 -3.75 11.88
C GLN A 72 14.45 -3.17 13.29
N ALA A 73 14.56 -4.04 14.30
CA ALA A 73 14.74 -3.60 15.67
C ALA A 73 16.07 -2.83 15.76
N ASN A 74 15.98 -1.52 16.00
CA ASN A 74 17.17 -0.72 16.22
C ASN A 74 17.71 -1.05 17.62
N GLU A 75 18.88 -1.67 17.72
CA GLU A 75 19.62 -1.78 18.97
C GLU A 75 20.03 -0.36 19.41
N ARG A 76 19.15 0.36 20.10
CA ARG A 76 19.55 1.56 20.82
C ARG A 76 20.36 1.11 22.04
N PRO A 77 21.65 1.47 22.17
CA PRO A 77 22.37 1.22 23.40
C PRO A 77 21.64 1.99 24.51
N SER A 78 21.27 1.28 25.58
CA SER A 78 20.80 1.92 26.81
C SER A 78 21.94 2.77 27.36
N HIS A 79 21.84 4.09 27.25
CA HIS A 79 22.65 4.97 28.08
C HIS A 79 22.15 4.85 29.52
N GLU A 80 23.01 4.31 30.39
CA GLU A 80 22.97 4.53 31.85
C GLU A 80 23.15 6.02 32.19
#